data_AF-A0A8K0M9R0-F1
#
_entry.id   AF-A0A8K0M9R0-F1
#
_cell.length_a   1.000
_cell.length_b   1.000
_cell.length_c   1.000
_cell.angle_alpha   90.00
_cell.angle_beta   90.00
_cell.angle_gamma   90.00
#
_symmetry.space_group_name_H-M   'P 1'
#
loop_
_entity.id
_entity.type
_entity.pdbx_description
1 polymer ?
#
loop_
_entity_poly.entity_id
_entity_poly.type
_entity_poly.pdbx_seq_one_letter_code
_entity_poly.pdbx_strand_id
1 'polypeptide(L)'
;MALLALLRLFLWLLFFFIVLGLFFVIGGSGGSGSPGLRIGRSSWNCAVHYPLLHAALRLAKVNQPDVQKQVQIKAFNITTAQVSRPYAIHTAHASHSTRIDFCISIKPETDSPSSDALYRVAKQSAHLSVNHTDYTPLINCPISLSIVTKLIGQDWHAALQQMSTWMAGHWRRLRELAQESGAEELEFLPKIILQGHDWMFIAATQGRVLDGNERETIIWSKIRIRSTDGIQGICQIITVLQRLATWSAQTHWPWFQRTVLGSGDT
;
A
#
# COMPACT_ATOMS: atom_id res chain seq x y z
N MET A 1 -7.77 -27.65 2.71
CA MET A 1 -6.78 -26.66 3.21
C MET A 1 -7.37 -25.26 3.45
N ALA A 2 -8.20 -24.70 2.56
CA ALA A 2 -8.84 -23.39 2.74
C ALA A 2 -9.72 -23.27 4.00
N LEU A 3 -10.49 -24.31 4.33
CA LEU A 3 -11.33 -24.34 5.54
C LEU A 3 -10.48 -24.25 6.82
N LEU A 4 -9.31 -24.91 6.86
CA LEU A 4 -8.41 -24.87 8.01
C LEU A 4 -7.72 -23.51 8.15
N ALA A 5 -7.43 -22.82 7.04
CA ALA A 5 -6.87 -21.48 7.03
C ALA A 5 -7.92 -20.43 7.46
N LEU A 6 -9.16 -20.57 7.00
CA LEU A 6 -10.30 -19.79 7.47
C LEU A 6 -10.60 -20.07 8.94
N LEU A 7 -10.47 -21.32 9.40
CA LEU A 7 -10.65 -21.68 10.81
C LEU A 7 -9.53 -21.08 11.67
N ARG A 8 -8.28 -21.06 11.19
CA ARG A 8 -7.16 -20.42 11.91
C ARG A 8 -7.28 -18.90 11.93
N LEU A 9 -7.71 -18.29 10.84
CA LEU A 9 -8.02 -16.87 10.78
C LEU A 9 -9.22 -16.54 11.67
N PHE A 10 -10.26 -17.38 11.65
CA PHE A 10 -11.45 -17.24 12.48
C PHE A 10 -11.11 -17.43 13.94
N LEU A 11 -10.30 -18.42 14.33
CA LEU A 11 -9.82 -18.62 15.70
C LEU A 11 -8.87 -17.50 16.14
N TRP A 12 -8.04 -16.97 15.24
CA TRP A 12 -7.21 -15.80 15.53
C TRP A 12 -8.06 -14.53 15.69
N LEU A 13 -9.08 -14.32 14.84
CA LEU A 13 -10.06 -13.26 14.98
C LEU A 13 -10.93 -13.45 16.22
N LEU A 14 -11.32 -14.68 16.57
CA LEU A 14 -12.09 -15.01 17.77
C LEU A 14 -11.25 -14.76 19.01
N PHE A 15 -9.97 -15.16 19.02
CA PHE A 15 -9.03 -14.83 20.08
C PHE A 15 -8.82 -13.31 20.17
N PHE A 16 -8.69 -12.62 19.04
CA PHE A 16 -8.62 -11.16 18.98
C PHE A 16 -9.89 -10.51 19.55
N PHE A 17 -11.09 -10.98 19.20
CA PHE A 17 -12.37 -10.48 19.70
C PHE A 17 -12.69 -10.92 21.14
N ILE A 18 -12.17 -12.04 21.64
CA ILE A 18 -12.35 -12.48 23.03
C ILE A 18 -11.39 -11.72 23.95
N VAL A 19 -10.14 -11.53 23.53
CA VAL A 19 -9.13 -10.76 24.29
C VAL A 19 -9.42 -9.26 24.24
N LEU A 20 -9.92 -8.71 23.12
CA LEU A 20 -10.40 -7.31 23.05
C LEU A 20 -11.87 -7.12 23.44
N GLY A 21 -12.69 -8.17 23.44
CA GLY A 21 -14.07 -8.15 23.94
C GLY A 21 -14.12 -7.88 25.44
N LEU A 22 -13.12 -8.35 26.18
CA LEU A 22 -12.88 -7.96 27.58
C LEU A 22 -12.60 -6.45 27.75
N PHE A 23 -12.11 -5.75 26.73
CA PHE A 23 -12.00 -4.28 26.73
C PHE A 23 -13.28 -3.58 26.24
N PHE A 24 -14.18 -4.28 25.56
CA PHE A 24 -15.43 -3.74 25.01
C PHE A 24 -16.61 -3.78 25.99
N VAL A 25 -16.55 -4.58 27.07
CA VAL A 25 -17.64 -4.69 28.06
C VAL A 25 -17.62 -3.61 29.15
N ILE A 26 -16.57 -2.79 29.28
CA ILE A 26 -16.55 -1.63 30.21
C ILE A 26 -16.93 -0.33 29.48
N GLY A 27 -17.91 -0.41 28.57
CA GLY A 27 -18.28 0.70 27.69
C GLY A 27 -19.78 0.81 27.45
N GLY A 28 -20.59 0.66 28.50
CA GLY A 28 -22.04 0.84 28.34
C GLY A 28 -22.81 0.80 29.64
N SER A 29 -22.88 1.94 30.35
CA SER A 29 -24.11 2.52 30.95
C SER A 29 -23.74 3.61 31.97
N GLY A 30 -24.13 4.86 31.67
CA GLY A 30 -24.45 5.90 32.65
C GLY A 30 -23.32 6.54 33.46
N GLY A 31 -23.15 7.86 33.30
CA GLY A 31 -22.58 8.73 34.34
C GLY A 31 -21.09 9.07 34.20
N SER A 32 -20.83 10.37 34.02
CA SER A 32 -19.61 11.12 34.36
C SER A 32 -18.23 10.46 34.15
N GLY A 33 -17.49 10.99 33.17
CA GLY A 33 -16.04 11.20 33.28
C GLY A 33 -15.16 9.95 33.42
N SER A 34 -15.13 9.09 32.40
CA SER A 34 -14.03 8.14 32.23
C SER A 34 -13.27 8.46 30.93
N PRO A 35 -11.95 8.67 30.95
CA PRO A 35 -11.18 8.89 29.74
C PRO A 35 -11.12 7.58 28.98
N GLY A 36 -11.97 7.41 27.97
CA GLY A 36 -11.87 6.30 27.03
C GLY A 36 -10.44 6.22 26.51
N LEU A 37 -9.81 5.04 26.67
CA LEU A 37 -8.40 4.82 26.37
C LEU A 37 -8.13 5.20 24.90
N ARG A 38 -7.55 6.38 24.67
CA ARG A 38 -7.18 6.84 23.33
C ARG A 38 -5.95 6.07 22.86
N ILE A 39 -6.15 4.89 22.29
CA ILE A 39 -5.08 4.13 21.65
C ILE A 39 -4.56 4.95 20.45
N GLY A 40 -3.27 5.26 20.47
CA GLY A 40 -2.63 6.07 19.42
C GLY A 40 -2.64 5.36 18.06
N ARG A 41 -2.65 6.14 16.97
CA ARG A 41 -2.61 5.66 15.57
C ARG A 41 -1.52 4.61 15.34
N SER A 42 -0.30 4.86 15.85
CA SER A 42 0.84 3.95 15.71
C SER A 42 0.60 2.61 16.41
N SER A 43 0.02 2.62 17.61
CA SER A 43 -0.32 1.40 18.34
C SER A 43 -1.37 0.58 17.60
N TRP A 44 -2.40 1.23 17.06
CA TRP A 44 -3.45 0.56 16.28
C TRP A 44 -2.94 0.02 14.94
N ASN A 45 -2.05 0.77 14.29
CA ASN A 45 -1.36 0.34 13.08
C ASN A 45 -0.57 -0.95 13.31
N CYS A 46 0.13 -1.07 14.44
CA CYS A 46 0.87 -2.27 14.81
C CYS A 46 -0.05 -3.43 15.26
N ALA A 47 -1.11 -3.15 16.01
CA ALA A 47 -1.95 -4.17 16.62
C ALA A 47 -3.01 -4.75 15.67
N VAL A 48 -3.46 -3.97 14.68
CA VAL A 48 -4.64 -4.31 13.86
C VAL A 48 -4.35 -4.22 12.38
N HIS A 49 -3.97 -3.04 11.89
CA HIS A 49 -3.87 -2.80 10.45
C HIS A 49 -2.76 -3.63 9.80
N TYR A 50 -1.55 -3.61 10.35
CA TYR A 50 -0.44 -4.36 9.79
C TYR A 50 -0.62 -5.89 9.90
N PRO A 51 -1.07 -6.46 11.03
CA PRO A 51 -1.42 -7.88 11.10
C PRO A 51 -2.50 -8.31 10.11
N LEU A 52 -3.55 -7.49 9.92
CA LEU A 52 -4.60 -7.77 8.94
C LEU A 52 -4.06 -7.77 7.51
N LEU A 53 -3.27 -6.75 7.14
CA LEU A 53 -2.58 -6.68 5.83
C LEU A 53 -1.72 -7.93 5.60
N HIS A 54 -0.88 -8.28 6.59
CA HIS A 54 0.01 -9.43 6.51
C HIS A 54 -0.77 -10.74 6.37
N ALA A 55 -1.84 -10.94 7.15
CA ALA A 55 -2.68 -12.13 7.08
C ALA A 55 -3.38 -12.24 5.73
N ALA A 56 -3.99 -11.15 5.24
CA ALA A 56 -4.69 -11.12 3.95
C ALA A 56 -3.75 -11.51 2.80
N LEU A 57 -2.54 -10.93 2.78
CA LEU A 57 -1.53 -11.22 1.76
C LEU A 57 -0.95 -12.62 1.88
N ARG A 58 -0.64 -13.10 3.08
CA ARG A 58 -0.15 -14.47 3.29
C ARG A 58 -1.14 -15.52 2.78
N LEU A 59 -2.44 -15.24 2.89
CA LEU A 59 -3.52 -16.12 2.43
C LEU A 59 -3.95 -15.87 0.98
N ALA A 60 -3.39 -14.86 0.30
CA ALA A 60 -3.69 -14.60 -1.11
C ALA A 60 -3.23 -15.77 -1.97
N LYS A 61 -4.01 -16.12 -3.01
CA LYS A 61 -3.70 -17.21 -3.94
C LYS A 61 -2.30 -17.05 -4.55
N VAL A 62 -1.96 -15.83 -4.98
CA VAL A 62 -0.65 -15.48 -5.57
C VAL A 62 0.53 -15.70 -4.63
N ASN A 63 0.29 -15.80 -3.32
CA ASN A 63 1.32 -16.04 -2.31
C ASN A 63 1.31 -17.49 -1.77
N GLN A 64 0.47 -18.40 -2.28
CA GLN A 64 0.47 -19.80 -1.82
C GLN A 64 1.65 -20.59 -2.41
N PRO A 65 2.29 -21.51 -1.65
CA PRO A 65 3.47 -22.27 -2.11
C PRO A 65 3.26 -23.03 -3.42
N ASP A 66 2.03 -23.48 -3.65
CA ASP A 66 1.62 -24.36 -4.74
C ASP A 66 1.59 -23.65 -6.11
N VAL A 67 1.72 -22.32 -6.11
CA VAL A 67 1.82 -21.50 -7.33
C VAL A 67 3.30 -21.34 -7.65
N GLN A 68 3.76 -21.68 -8.87
CA GLN A 68 5.13 -21.40 -9.30
C GLN A 68 5.36 -19.88 -9.26
N LYS A 69 6.13 -19.39 -8.28
CA LYS A 69 6.28 -17.96 -8.02
C LYS A 69 7.49 -17.42 -8.75
N GLN A 70 7.30 -16.29 -9.42
CA GLN A 70 8.42 -15.39 -9.74
C GLN A 70 8.56 -14.28 -8.69
N VAL A 71 7.48 -14.00 -7.96
CA VAL A 71 7.39 -12.90 -7.00
C VAL A 71 6.52 -13.25 -5.79
N GLN A 72 6.79 -12.56 -4.69
CA GLN A 72 5.98 -12.55 -3.48
C GLN A 72 5.42 -11.13 -3.27
N ILE A 73 4.11 -11.05 -2.99
CA ILE A 73 3.45 -9.77 -2.70
C ILE A 73 3.43 -9.54 -1.19
N LYS A 74 4.07 -8.47 -0.71
CA LYS A 74 4.31 -8.23 0.72
C LYS A 74 3.90 -6.85 1.17
N ALA A 75 3.36 -6.76 2.38
CA ALA A 75 3.11 -5.50 3.06
C ALA A 75 4.37 -5.04 3.80
N PHE A 76 4.61 -3.73 3.80
CA PHE A 76 5.71 -3.09 4.52
C PHE A 76 5.19 -1.92 5.36
N ASN A 77 5.73 -1.77 6.57
CA ASN A 77 5.62 -0.53 7.33
C ASN A 77 6.65 0.46 6.79
N ILE A 78 6.17 1.61 6.35
CA ILE A 78 6.99 2.65 5.72
C ILE A 78 6.73 4.03 6.33
N THR A 79 6.31 4.07 7.59
CA THR A 79 6.01 5.31 8.34
C THR A 79 7.16 6.33 8.36
N THR A 80 8.39 5.91 8.10
CA THR A 80 9.58 6.77 8.01
C THR A 80 10.03 7.08 6.58
N ALA A 81 9.49 6.38 5.58
CA ALA A 81 9.84 6.57 4.18
C ALA A 81 9.36 7.93 3.67
N GLN A 82 10.21 8.60 2.90
CA GLN A 82 9.91 9.90 2.30
C GLN A 82 10.13 9.83 0.79
N VAL A 83 9.43 10.69 0.07
CA VAL A 83 9.70 10.92 -1.35
C VAL A 83 11.12 11.49 -1.48
N SER A 84 11.98 10.84 -2.25
CA SER A 84 13.35 11.29 -2.49
C SER A 84 13.34 12.62 -3.26
N ARG A 85 14.34 13.47 -3.00
CA ARG A 85 14.42 14.85 -3.53
C ARG A 85 14.12 14.99 -5.04
N PRO A 86 14.63 14.12 -5.95
CA PRO A 86 14.34 14.24 -7.39
C PRO A 86 12.85 14.14 -7.73
N TYR A 87 12.07 13.48 -6.88
CA TYR A 87 10.63 13.23 -7.08
C TYR A 87 9.74 14.07 -6.18
N ALA A 88 10.33 14.91 -5.33
CA ALA A 88 9.57 15.82 -4.49
C ALA A 88 9.00 16.98 -5.34
N ILE A 89 7.83 17.49 -4.94
CA ILE A 89 7.28 18.72 -5.51
C ILE A 89 7.82 19.88 -4.68
N HIS A 90 8.63 20.75 -5.28
CA HIS A 90 9.20 21.93 -4.62
C HIS A 90 8.26 23.14 -4.76
N THR A 91 7.11 23.09 -4.08
CA THR A 91 6.25 24.29 -3.92
C THR A 91 6.47 24.92 -2.55
N ALA A 92 6.32 26.23 -2.43
CA ALA A 92 6.48 26.98 -1.17
C ALA A 92 5.60 26.47 0.00
N HIS A 93 4.56 25.69 -0.28
CA HIS A 93 3.68 25.05 0.70
C HIS A 93 3.97 23.56 0.97
N ALA A 94 5.07 23.00 0.46
CA ALA A 94 5.44 21.59 0.62
C ALA A 94 6.05 21.26 2.02
N SER A 95 5.59 21.93 3.08
CA SER A 95 6.07 21.73 4.46
C SER A 95 5.45 20.51 5.16
N HIS A 96 4.50 19.82 4.53
CA HIS A 96 3.82 18.68 5.12
C HIS A 96 4.42 17.35 4.63
N SER A 97 5.08 16.65 5.56
CA SER A 97 5.55 15.25 5.52
C SER A 97 4.92 14.41 4.39
N THR A 98 5.71 14.14 3.34
CA THR A 98 5.38 13.27 2.19
C THR A 98 5.41 11.78 2.55
N ARG A 99 5.03 11.43 3.78
CA ARG A 99 5.12 10.08 4.32
C ARG A 99 3.76 9.42 4.30
N ILE A 100 3.75 8.12 4.04
CA ILE A 100 2.59 7.25 4.18
C ILE A 100 2.90 6.13 5.17
N ASP A 101 1.91 5.38 5.65
CA ASP A 101 2.11 4.44 6.76
C ASP A 101 2.51 3.04 6.30
N PHE A 102 1.89 2.54 5.23
CA PHE A 102 2.16 1.21 4.69
C PHE A 102 2.21 1.21 3.15
N CYS A 103 2.84 0.19 2.60
CA CYS A 103 2.68 -0.16 1.19
C CYS A 103 2.57 -1.67 1.00
N ILE A 104 2.14 -2.07 -0.20
CA ILE A 104 2.32 -3.43 -0.71
C ILE A 104 3.30 -3.36 -1.86
N SER A 105 4.37 -4.15 -1.79
CA SER A 105 5.39 -4.23 -2.83
C SER A 105 5.51 -5.63 -3.40
N ILE A 106 6.10 -5.68 -4.59
CA ILE A 106 6.42 -6.88 -5.32
C ILE A 106 7.88 -7.23 -4.99
N LYS A 107 8.10 -8.38 -4.37
CA LYS A 107 9.42 -8.89 -4.02
C LYS A 107 9.76 -10.08 -4.91
N PRO A 108 10.71 -9.98 -5.85
CA PRO A 108 11.15 -11.16 -6.60
C PRO A 108 11.85 -12.17 -5.68
N GLU A 109 11.99 -13.39 -6.18
CA GLU A 109 12.81 -14.40 -5.50
C GLU A 109 14.26 -13.92 -5.39
N THR A 110 14.87 -14.21 -4.24
CA THR A 110 16.28 -13.90 -3.98
C THR A 110 17.15 -14.58 -5.04
N ASP A 111 18.15 -13.85 -5.54
CA ASP A 111 19.10 -14.31 -6.57
C ASP A 111 18.45 -14.74 -7.91
N SER A 112 17.22 -14.30 -8.17
CA SER A 112 16.58 -14.47 -9.48
C SER A 112 17.07 -13.44 -10.51
N PRO A 113 16.97 -13.72 -11.82
CA PRO A 113 17.29 -12.73 -12.86
C PRO A 113 16.52 -11.40 -12.71
N SER A 114 15.28 -11.47 -12.19
CA SER A 114 14.47 -10.29 -11.89
C SER A 114 15.02 -9.49 -10.71
N SER A 115 15.54 -10.17 -9.67
CA SER A 115 16.21 -9.51 -8.54
C SER A 115 17.46 -8.76 -9.02
N ASP A 116 18.29 -9.38 -9.86
CA ASP A 116 19.48 -8.75 -10.43
C ASP A 116 19.13 -7.57 -11.33
N ALA A 117 18.10 -7.71 -12.16
CA ALA A 117 17.62 -6.63 -13.03
C ALA A 117 17.14 -5.43 -12.21
N LEU A 118 16.35 -5.64 -11.16
CA LEU A 118 15.94 -4.56 -10.26
C LEU A 118 17.13 -3.88 -9.60
N TYR A 119 18.13 -4.64 -9.15
CA TYR A 119 19.34 -4.09 -8.55
C TYR A 119 20.14 -3.23 -9.53
N ARG A 120 20.25 -3.65 -10.80
CA ARG A 120 20.89 -2.84 -11.86
C ARG A 120 20.13 -1.54 -12.10
N VAL A 121 18.80 -1.60 -12.22
CA VAL A 121 17.95 -0.41 -12.39
C VAL A 121 18.07 0.54 -11.20
N ALA A 122 18.06 0.02 -9.97
CA ALA A 122 18.26 0.82 -8.77
C ALA A 122 19.63 1.52 -8.79
N LYS A 123 20.71 0.79 -9.10
CA LYS A 123 22.08 1.33 -9.16
C LYS A 123 22.28 2.43 -10.19
N GLN A 124 21.48 2.43 -11.26
CA GLN A 124 21.53 3.46 -12.29
C GLN A 124 20.85 4.77 -11.85
N SER A 125 20.07 4.76 -10.77
CA SER A 125 19.40 5.96 -10.27
C SER A 125 20.27 6.72 -9.25
N ALA A 126 20.10 8.04 -9.20
CA ALA A 126 20.85 8.92 -8.30
C ALA A 126 20.64 8.63 -6.80
N HIS A 127 19.55 7.96 -6.44
CA HIS A 127 19.16 7.61 -5.06
C HIS A 127 19.10 6.10 -4.79
N LEU A 128 19.66 5.29 -5.69
CA LEU A 128 19.82 3.84 -5.53
C LEU A 128 18.50 3.08 -5.29
N SER A 129 17.43 3.39 -6.02
CA SER A 129 16.11 2.77 -5.80
C SER A 129 15.26 2.69 -7.07
N VAL A 130 14.52 1.59 -7.21
CA VAL A 130 13.47 1.40 -8.24
C VAL A 130 12.19 2.18 -7.91
N ASN A 131 12.08 2.72 -6.69
CA ASN A 131 10.93 3.52 -6.26
C ASN A 131 11.29 5.00 -6.15
N HIS A 132 10.29 5.84 -5.94
CA HIS A 132 10.44 7.28 -5.71
C HIS A 132 10.90 7.61 -4.26
N THR A 133 11.29 6.60 -3.49
CA THR A 133 11.81 6.67 -2.13
C THR A 133 13.08 5.81 -2.02
N ASP A 134 14.03 6.24 -1.21
CA ASP A 134 15.29 5.55 -0.88
C ASP A 134 15.19 4.68 0.38
N TYR A 135 13.95 4.43 0.86
CA TYR A 135 13.72 3.56 2.01
C TYR A 135 14.29 2.16 1.77
N THR A 136 15.35 1.81 2.52
CA THR A 136 16.23 0.67 2.24
C THR A 136 15.51 -0.66 2.00
N PRO A 137 14.46 -1.04 2.78
CA PRO A 137 13.71 -2.26 2.52
C PRO A 137 13.00 -2.34 1.17
N LEU A 138 12.85 -1.22 0.46
CA LEU A 138 12.09 -1.11 -0.79
C LEU A 138 12.94 -0.76 -2.02
N ILE A 139 14.25 -0.54 -1.87
CA ILE A 139 15.08 -0.06 -2.99
C ILE A 139 15.07 -0.99 -4.22
N ASN A 140 14.81 -2.30 -4.02
CA ASN A 140 14.68 -3.30 -5.07
C ASN A 140 13.30 -4.02 -5.00
N CYS A 141 12.27 -3.37 -4.48
CA CYS A 141 10.92 -3.95 -4.38
C CYS A 141 9.89 -2.93 -4.88
N PRO A 142 9.45 -3.00 -6.15
CA PRO A 142 8.49 -2.04 -6.71
C PRO A 142 7.23 -1.94 -5.85
N ILE A 143 6.87 -0.71 -5.48
CA ILE A 143 5.64 -0.42 -4.75
C ILE A 143 4.45 -0.56 -5.72
N SER A 144 3.44 -1.33 -5.33
CA SER A 144 2.24 -1.56 -6.13
C SER A 144 0.96 -1.02 -5.49
N LEU A 145 0.93 -0.85 -4.16
CA LEU A 145 -0.17 -0.24 -3.42
C LEU A 145 0.39 0.69 -2.33
N SER A 146 -0.20 1.87 -2.18
CA SER A 146 0.14 2.84 -1.12
C SER A 146 -1.00 3.01 -0.13
N ILE A 147 -0.70 3.03 1.17
CA ILE A 147 -1.71 3.06 2.24
C ILE A 147 -1.40 4.15 3.26
N VAL A 148 -2.40 5.01 3.51
CA VAL A 148 -2.37 6.03 4.57
C VAL A 148 -3.39 5.69 5.64
N THR A 149 -3.03 5.93 6.89
CA THR A 149 -3.89 5.77 8.06
C THR A 149 -4.11 7.10 8.76
N LYS A 150 -5.35 7.35 9.16
CA LYS A 150 -5.81 8.54 9.86
C LYS A 150 -6.65 8.16 11.07
N LEU A 151 -6.57 8.99 12.11
CA LEU A 151 -7.48 8.86 13.26
C LEU A 151 -8.90 9.25 12.85
N ILE A 152 -9.89 8.74 13.60
CA ILE A 152 -11.29 9.15 13.46
C ILE A 152 -11.39 10.67 13.64
N GLY A 153 -12.14 11.33 12.76
CA GLY A 153 -12.33 12.78 12.79
C GLY A 153 -11.16 13.62 12.25
N GLN A 154 -10.05 13.01 11.82
CA GLN A 154 -9.01 13.75 11.08
C GLN A 154 -9.47 14.08 9.65
N ASP A 155 -8.94 15.18 9.13
CA ASP A 155 -9.33 15.72 7.82
C ASP A 155 -8.98 14.75 6.67
N TRP A 156 -10.03 14.34 5.96
CA TRP A 156 -9.94 13.52 4.75
C TRP A 156 -9.18 14.26 3.63
N HIS A 157 -9.35 15.58 3.53
CA HIS A 157 -8.67 16.39 2.53
C HIS A 157 -7.15 16.40 2.77
N ALA A 158 -6.70 16.55 4.01
CA ALA A 158 -5.29 16.39 4.37
C ALA A 158 -4.74 14.98 4.03
N ALA A 159 -5.53 13.92 4.21
CA ALA A 159 -5.14 12.57 3.81
C ALA A 159 -5.00 12.42 2.29
N LEU A 160 -5.94 13.00 1.53
CA LEU A 160 -5.88 13.06 0.07
C LEU A 160 -4.66 13.86 -0.39
N GLN A 161 -4.39 15.02 0.19
CA GLN A 161 -3.25 15.85 -0.18
C GLN A 161 -1.92 15.11 0.03
N GLN A 162 -1.74 14.46 1.18
CA GLN A 162 -0.56 13.62 1.44
C GLN A 162 -0.42 12.50 0.40
N MET A 163 -1.52 11.81 0.11
CA MET A 163 -1.55 10.76 -0.89
C MET A 163 -1.24 11.30 -2.29
N SER A 164 -1.77 12.46 -2.68
CA SER A 164 -1.51 13.10 -3.97
C SER A 164 -0.03 13.39 -4.17
N THR A 165 0.63 13.97 -3.15
CA THR A 165 2.08 14.27 -3.23
C THR A 165 2.90 13.00 -3.37
N TRP A 166 2.58 11.95 -2.60
CA TRP A 166 3.25 10.64 -2.72
C TRP A 166 3.08 10.06 -4.12
N MET A 167 1.86 10.09 -4.66
CA MET A 167 1.58 9.52 -5.98
C MET A 167 2.20 10.30 -7.12
N ALA A 168 2.30 11.62 -7.01
CA ALA A 168 2.97 12.43 -8.01
C ALA A 168 4.47 12.07 -8.12
N GLY A 169 5.14 11.89 -6.96
CA GLY A 169 6.50 11.39 -6.92
C GLY A 169 6.62 9.97 -7.50
N HIS A 170 5.66 9.10 -7.17
CA HIS A 170 5.62 7.73 -7.70
C HIS A 170 5.50 7.72 -9.23
N TRP A 171 4.55 8.45 -9.79
CA TRP A 171 4.39 8.56 -11.23
C TRP A 171 5.61 9.17 -11.92
N ARG A 172 6.24 10.19 -11.32
CA ARG A 172 7.47 10.76 -11.87
C ARG A 172 8.59 9.72 -11.97
N ARG A 173 8.76 8.89 -10.94
CA ARG A 173 9.74 7.78 -10.99
C ARG A 173 9.38 6.75 -12.05
N LEU A 174 8.11 6.35 -12.15
CA LEU A 174 7.70 5.36 -13.14
C LEU A 174 7.93 5.88 -14.58
N ARG A 175 7.67 7.16 -14.86
CA ARG A 175 7.97 7.77 -16.18
C ARG A 175 9.46 7.80 -16.49
N GLU A 176 10.30 8.10 -15.50
CA GLU A 176 11.76 8.04 -15.69
C GLU A 176 12.22 6.63 -16.04
N LEU A 177 11.65 5.61 -15.39
CA LEU A 177 12.01 4.21 -15.57
C LEU A 177 11.45 3.58 -16.86
N ALA A 178 10.19 3.86 -17.16
CA ALA A 178 9.42 3.24 -18.24
C ALA A 178 9.41 4.08 -19.53
N GLN A 179 9.99 5.28 -19.50
CA GLN A 179 9.73 6.35 -20.46
C GLN A 179 8.24 6.76 -20.47
N GLU A 180 7.92 7.84 -21.19
CA GLU A 180 6.55 8.37 -21.22
C GLU A 180 5.54 7.35 -21.77
N SER A 181 5.83 6.74 -22.92
CA SER A 181 4.94 5.77 -23.57
C SER A 181 4.69 4.54 -22.70
N GLY A 182 5.73 4.03 -22.05
CA GLY A 182 5.62 2.86 -21.20
C GLY A 182 4.82 3.13 -19.92
N ALA A 183 4.93 4.33 -19.35
CA ALA A 183 4.16 4.73 -18.18
C ALA A 183 2.67 4.91 -18.47
N GLU A 184 2.31 5.36 -19.68
CA GLU A 184 0.91 5.52 -20.10
C GLU A 184 0.16 4.19 -20.22
N GLU A 185 0.87 3.08 -20.44
CA GLU A 185 0.26 1.75 -20.47
C GLU A 185 -0.22 1.27 -19.09
N LEU A 186 0.32 1.84 -18.00
CA LEU A 186 -0.14 1.51 -16.66
C LEU A 186 -1.42 2.29 -16.35
N GLU A 187 -2.56 1.61 -16.41
CA GLU A 187 -3.88 2.23 -16.27
C GLU A 187 -4.05 3.08 -15.01
N PHE A 188 -3.62 2.56 -13.85
CA PHE A 188 -3.71 3.25 -12.58
C PHE A 188 -2.77 2.69 -11.52
N LEU A 189 -2.59 3.46 -10.45
CA LEU A 189 -1.95 3.01 -9.21
C LEU A 189 -2.97 2.97 -8.07
N PRO A 190 -3.23 1.80 -7.45
CA PRO A 190 -4.19 1.69 -6.38
C PRO A 190 -3.67 2.29 -5.08
N LYS A 191 -4.60 2.71 -4.23
CA LYS A 191 -4.36 3.27 -2.91
C LYS A 191 -5.46 2.91 -1.93
N ILE A 192 -5.11 2.91 -0.64
CA ILE A 192 -6.09 2.82 0.44
C ILE A 192 -5.89 3.95 1.44
N ILE A 193 -6.97 4.60 1.83
CA ILE A 193 -7.00 5.46 3.01
C ILE A 193 -7.83 4.75 4.07
N LEU A 194 -7.21 4.51 5.23
CA LEU A 194 -7.87 4.01 6.43
C LEU A 194 -8.18 5.20 7.34
N GLN A 195 -9.43 5.33 7.77
CA GLN A 195 -9.85 6.33 8.74
C GLN A 195 -10.60 5.64 9.89
N GLY A 196 -9.93 5.49 11.02
CA GLY A 196 -10.44 4.63 12.10
C GLY A 196 -10.65 3.19 11.63
N HIS A 197 -11.90 2.75 11.59
CA HIS A 197 -12.28 1.41 11.11
C HIS A 197 -12.56 1.36 9.60
N ASP A 198 -12.77 2.49 8.94
CA ASP A 198 -13.18 2.55 7.53
C ASP A 198 -12.01 2.44 6.56
N TRP A 199 -12.11 1.53 5.60
CA TRP A 199 -11.14 1.31 4.53
C TRP A 199 -11.71 1.82 3.21
N MET A 200 -10.99 2.75 2.58
CA MET A 200 -11.44 3.45 1.38
C MET A 200 -10.45 3.22 0.25
N PHE A 201 -10.93 2.72 -0.89
CA PHE A 201 -10.13 2.58 -2.10
C PHE A 201 -10.10 3.91 -2.88
N ILE A 202 -8.94 4.18 -3.46
CA ILE A 202 -8.68 5.34 -4.32
C ILE A 202 -7.76 4.86 -5.45
N ALA A 203 -7.91 5.43 -6.64
CA ALA A 203 -6.98 5.22 -7.76
C ALA A 203 -6.22 6.50 -8.12
N ALA A 204 -5.00 6.36 -8.63
CA ALA A 204 -4.27 7.45 -9.29
C ALA A 204 -4.13 7.11 -10.76
N THR A 205 -4.39 8.07 -11.62
CA THR A 205 -4.01 7.99 -13.03
C THR A 205 -3.13 9.19 -13.38
N GLN A 206 -2.57 9.17 -14.57
CA GLN A 206 -1.91 10.32 -15.15
C GLN A 206 -2.93 11.14 -15.93
N GLY A 207 -2.79 12.46 -15.87
CA GLY A 207 -3.57 13.42 -16.63
C GLY A 207 -2.76 14.01 -17.77
N ARG A 208 -3.09 15.26 -18.11
CA ARG A 208 -2.40 16.04 -19.15
C ARG A 208 -0.93 16.30 -18.79
N VAL A 209 -0.13 16.52 -19.83
CA VAL A 209 1.22 17.05 -19.73
C VAL A 209 1.14 18.51 -19.25
N LEU A 210 1.98 18.84 -18.28
CA LEU A 210 2.17 20.17 -17.72
C LEU A 210 3.52 20.73 -18.22
N ASP A 211 3.79 22.00 -17.92
CA ASP A 211 5.06 22.63 -18.25
C ASP A 211 6.25 21.86 -17.63
N GLY A 212 7.37 21.79 -18.36
CA GLY A 212 8.60 21.15 -17.88
C GLY A 212 8.60 19.62 -17.90
N ASN A 213 7.85 18.97 -18.81
CA ASN A 213 7.69 17.52 -18.92
C ASN A 213 7.10 16.85 -17.67
N GLU A 214 6.38 17.60 -16.85
CA GLU A 214 5.60 17.01 -15.76
C GLU A 214 4.23 16.53 -16.27
N ARG A 215 3.58 15.66 -15.51
CA ARG A 215 2.20 15.26 -15.75
C ARG A 215 1.37 15.44 -14.51
N GLU A 216 0.14 15.88 -14.72
CA GLU A 216 -0.87 15.95 -13.68
C GLU A 216 -1.13 14.55 -13.10
N THR A 217 -1.23 14.45 -11.77
CA THR A 217 -1.66 13.22 -11.10
C THR A 217 -3.12 13.37 -10.69
N ILE A 218 -3.99 12.60 -11.31
CA ILE A 218 -5.44 12.64 -11.04
C ILE A 218 -5.77 11.61 -9.97
N ILE A 219 -6.52 12.01 -8.94
CA ILE A 219 -6.96 11.15 -7.85
C ILE A 219 -8.45 10.85 -8.00
N TRP A 220 -8.78 9.59 -8.25
CA TRP A 220 -10.16 9.12 -8.37
C TRP A 220 -10.66 8.62 -7.02
N SER A 221 -11.81 9.14 -6.61
CA SER A 221 -12.18 9.19 -5.20
C SER A 221 -13.04 8.00 -4.69
N LYS A 222 -13.67 8.24 -3.54
CA LYS A 222 -13.79 7.43 -2.32
C LYS A 222 -14.73 6.21 -2.45
N ILE A 223 -14.26 5.11 -3.02
CA ILE A 223 -15.00 3.85 -3.00
C ILE A 223 -14.83 3.20 -1.62
N ARG A 224 -15.90 3.13 -0.82
CA ARG A 224 -15.87 2.42 0.47
C ARG A 224 -15.63 0.94 0.22
N ILE A 225 -14.49 0.43 0.70
CA ILE A 225 -14.26 -1.01 0.77
C ILE A 225 -15.22 -1.52 1.82
N ARG A 226 -14.92 -1.34 3.11
CA ARG A 226 -15.75 -1.68 4.28
C ARG A 226 -15.11 -1.17 5.57
N SER A 227 -15.71 -1.50 6.70
CA SER A 227 -15.21 -1.21 8.04
C SER A 227 -14.66 -2.46 8.73
N THR A 228 -13.73 -2.28 9.68
CA THR A 228 -13.24 -3.34 10.59
C THR A 228 -14.08 -3.48 11.86
N ASP A 229 -15.21 -2.79 11.96
CA ASP A 229 -16.17 -2.89 13.08
C ASP A 229 -16.99 -4.20 13.09
N GLY A 230 -16.96 -4.96 12.00
CA GLY A 230 -17.71 -6.22 11.88
C GLY A 230 -16.99 -7.25 11.02
N ILE A 231 -17.24 -8.54 11.30
CA ILE A 231 -16.60 -9.68 10.63
C ILE A 231 -16.84 -9.66 9.13
N GLN A 232 -18.07 -9.38 8.69
CA GLN A 232 -18.39 -9.27 7.27
C GLN A 232 -17.53 -8.20 6.58
N GLY A 233 -17.35 -7.06 7.23
CA GLY A 233 -16.51 -5.97 6.73
C GLY A 233 -15.04 -6.37 6.63
N ILE A 234 -14.52 -7.07 7.64
CA ILE A 234 -13.17 -7.63 7.64
C ILE A 234 -12.99 -8.62 6.47
N CYS A 235 -13.93 -9.54 6.24
CA CYS A 235 -13.86 -10.47 5.12
C CYS A 235 -13.84 -9.77 3.76
N GLN A 236 -14.61 -8.69 3.60
CA GLN A 236 -14.62 -7.89 2.38
C GLN A 236 -13.30 -7.13 2.18
N ILE A 237 -12.72 -6.57 3.26
CA ILE A 237 -11.39 -5.95 3.22
C ILE A 237 -10.32 -6.95 2.80
N ILE A 238 -10.30 -8.15 3.40
CA ILE A 238 -9.36 -9.22 3.04
C ILE A 238 -9.50 -9.59 1.56
N THR A 239 -10.73 -9.75 1.07
CA THR A 239 -11.00 -10.08 -0.33
C THR A 239 -10.44 -9.02 -1.27
N VAL A 240 -10.66 -7.74 -0.97
CA VAL A 240 -10.11 -6.63 -1.78
C VAL A 240 -8.58 -6.60 -1.73
N LEU A 241 -7.96 -6.79 -0.57
CA LEU A 241 -6.50 -6.85 -0.44
C LEU A 241 -5.91 -8.01 -1.26
N GLN A 242 -6.56 -9.18 -1.27
CA GLN A 242 -6.14 -10.33 -2.08
C GLN A 242 -6.34 -10.09 -3.58
N ARG A 243 -7.40 -9.37 -3.97
CA ARG A 243 -7.62 -8.95 -5.36
C ARG A 243 -6.54 -7.96 -5.81
N LEU A 244 -6.17 -7.00 -4.96
CA LEU A 244 -5.09 -6.05 -5.23
C LEU A 244 -3.73 -6.76 -5.31
N ALA A 245 -3.48 -7.76 -4.45
CA ALA A 245 -2.28 -8.58 -4.58
C ALA A 245 -2.23 -9.35 -5.91
N THR A 246 -3.38 -9.83 -6.38
CA THR A 246 -3.49 -10.48 -7.69
C THR A 246 -3.18 -9.50 -8.82
N TRP A 247 -3.72 -8.28 -8.76
CA TRP A 247 -3.39 -7.21 -9.69
C TRP A 247 -1.89 -6.85 -9.66
N SER A 248 -1.28 -6.77 -8.48
CA SER A 248 0.16 -6.52 -8.34
C SER A 248 0.99 -7.60 -9.06
N ALA A 249 0.63 -8.87 -8.91
CA ALA A 249 1.36 -9.99 -9.49
C ALA A 249 1.09 -10.24 -10.97
N GLN A 250 -0.14 -9.97 -11.45
CA GLN A 250 -0.59 -10.36 -12.79
C GLN A 250 -0.74 -9.19 -13.76
N THR A 251 -0.72 -7.95 -13.28
CA THR A 251 -0.85 -6.75 -14.11
C THR A 251 0.34 -5.83 -13.92
N HIS A 252 0.59 -5.38 -12.68
CA HIS A 252 1.67 -4.42 -12.42
C HIS A 252 3.05 -5.04 -12.63
N TRP A 253 3.29 -6.25 -12.13
CA TRP A 253 4.59 -6.90 -12.27
C TRP A 253 4.97 -7.23 -13.73
N PRO A 254 4.11 -7.87 -14.55
CA PRO A 254 4.42 -8.10 -15.96
C PRO A 254 4.67 -6.82 -16.75
N TRP A 255 3.88 -5.76 -16.49
CA TRP A 255 4.14 -4.43 -17.06
C TRP A 255 5.52 -3.91 -16.65
N PHE A 256 5.87 -4.00 -15.37
CA PHE A 256 7.17 -3.54 -14.87
C PHE A 256 8.34 -4.33 -15.50
N GLN A 257 8.22 -5.64 -15.64
CA GLN A 257 9.24 -6.48 -16.26
C GLN A 257 9.48 -6.09 -17.72
N ARG A 258 8.41 -5.94 -18.50
CA ARG A 258 8.51 -5.61 -19.92
C ARG A 258 9.06 -4.21 -20.14
N THR A 259 8.52 -3.23 -19.42
CA THR A 259 8.75 -1.82 -19.72
C THR A 259 9.96 -1.24 -18.98
N VAL A 260 10.25 -1.71 -17.76
CA VAL A 260 11.35 -1.19 -16.93
C VAL A 260 12.56 -2.12 -16.93
N LEU A 261 12.34 -3.44 -16.85
CA LEU A 261 13.45 -4.40 -16.79
C LEU A 261 13.92 -4.89 -18.16
N GLY A 262 13.19 -4.55 -19.24
CA GLY A 262 13.48 -5.02 -20.60
C GLY A 262 13.42 -6.55 -20.73
N SER A 263 12.65 -7.22 -19.87
CA SER A 263 12.56 -8.69 -19.80
C SER A 263 11.35 -9.25 -20.56
N GLY A 264 10.79 -8.50 -21.50
CA GLY A 264 9.64 -8.92 -22.32
C GLY A 264 10.09 -9.59 -23.62
N ASP A 265 9.67 -10.85 -23.78
CA ASP A 265 9.73 -11.69 -24.99
C ASP A 265 11.11 -12.03 -25.57
N THR A 266 11.72 -13.07 -24.99
CA THR A 266 12.46 -14.10 -25.76
C THR A 266 11.71 -15.41 -25.69
#